data_AF-A0A401Z2J8-F1
#
_entry.id   AF-A0A401Z2J8-F1
#
_cell.length_a   1.000
_cell.length_b   1.000
_cell.length_c   1.000
_cell.angle_alpha   90.00
_cell.angle_beta   90.00
_cell.angle_gamma   90.00
#
_symmetry.space_group_name_H-M   'P 1'
#
loop_
_entity.id
_entity.type
_entity.pdbx_description
1 polymer ?
#
loop_
_entity_poly.entity_id
_entity_poly.type
_entity_poly.pdbx_seq_one_letter_code
_entity_poly.pdbx_strand_id
1 'polypeptide(L)' 'MSGTPPWAVGEHLWRKVDHHTRRHHLGTITRVWHDGVRWMVEYEYGALAERVTTAPAAEMYREGPMTRPV' A
#
# COMPACT_ATOMS: atom_id res chain seq x y z
N MET A 1 -21.39 -4.02 7.96
CA MET A 1 -20.49 -5.16 7.73
C MET A 1 -19.17 -4.88 8.44
N SER A 2 -18.99 -5.40 9.65
CA SER A 2 -17.71 -5.35 10.38
C SER A 2 -16.90 -6.60 9.99
N GLY A 3 -16.42 -6.62 8.75
CA GLY A 3 -15.43 -7.61 8.33
C GLY A 3 -14.07 -7.20 8.90
N THR A 4 -13.27 -8.16 9.34
CA THR A 4 -11.87 -7.92 9.71
C THR A 4 -11.19 -7.14 8.57
N PRO A 5 -10.49 -6.03 8.84
CA PRO A 5 -9.79 -5.29 7.82
C PRO A 5 -8.84 -6.24 7.07
N PRO A 6 -8.80 -6.22 5.72
CA PRO A 6 -7.99 -7.15 4.95
C PRO A 6 -6.50 -7.08 5.30
N TRP A 7 -6.00 -5.90 5.71
CA TRP A 7 -4.60 -5.66 6.05
C TRP A 7 -4.44 -5.19 7.50
N ALA A 8 -3.43 -5.71 8.19
CA ALA A 8 -3.06 -5.31 9.55
C ALA A 8 -1.97 -4.22 9.57
N VAL A 9 -1.92 -3.46 10.67
CA VAL A 9 -0.82 -2.53 10.95
C VAL A 9 0.49 -3.30 11.09
N GLY A 10 1.56 -2.80 10.45
CA GLY A 10 2.86 -3.45 10.36
C GLY A 10 3.02 -4.38 9.15
N GLU A 11 1.97 -4.65 8.36
CA GLU A 11 2.13 -5.37 7.10
C GLU A 11 2.89 -4.52 6.07
N HIS A 12 3.80 -5.17 5.36
CA HIS A 12 4.54 -4.57 4.24
C HIS A 12 3.87 -5.04 2.95
N LEU A 13 3.33 -4.09 2.20
CA LEU A 13 2.48 -4.36 1.05
C LEU A 13 2.91 -3.51 -0.14
N TRP A 14 2.83 -4.11 -1.32
CA TRP A 14 3.03 -3.41 -2.57
C TRP A 14 1.75 -2.69 -2.96
N ARG A 15 1.88 -1.45 -3.44
CA ARG A 15 0.78 -0.69 -4.04
C ARG A 15 1.08 -0.35 -5.49
N LYS A 16 0.07 -0.49 -6.34
CA LYS A 16 0.09 0.05 -7.70
C LYS A 16 -0.31 1.53 -7.68
N VAL A 17 0.65 2.44 -7.86
CA VAL A 17 0.40 3.89 -7.80
C VAL A 17 0.06 4.49 -9.17
N ASP A 18 0.50 3.85 -10.24
CA ASP A 18 0.23 4.29 -11.61
C ASP A 18 -0.11 3.11 -12.53
N HIS A 19 -1.27 3.20 -13.18
CA HIS A 19 -1.74 2.21 -14.15
C HIS A 19 -0.95 2.24 -15.46
N HIS A 20 -0.33 3.37 -15.81
CA HIS A 20 0.40 3.57 -17.05
C HIS A 20 1.86 3.13 -16.96
N THR A 21 2.55 3.46 -15.85
CA THR A 21 4.00 3.22 -15.73
C THR A 21 4.39 1.93 -15.01
N ARG A 22 3.42 1.11 -14.56
CA ARG A 22 3.65 -0.13 -13.77
C ARG A 22 4.56 0.12 -12.55
N ARG A 23 4.51 1.33 -11.98
CA ARG A 23 5.29 1.65 -10.79
C ARG A 23 4.58 1.10 -9.57
N HIS A 24 5.26 0.16 -8.92
CA HIS A 24 4.82 -0.49 -7.71
C HIS A 24 5.68 0.02 -6.56
N HIS A 25 5.04 0.43 -5.46
CA HIS A 25 5.73 0.97 -4.31
C HIS A 25 5.50 0.05 -3.12
N LEU A 26 6.60 -0.35 -2.46
CA LEU A 26 6.53 -1.05 -1.19
C LEU A 26 6.31 -0.03 -0.08
N GLY A 27 5.32 -0.28 0.77
CA GLY A 27 5.08 0.52 1.94
C GLY A 27 4.51 -0.28 3.10
N THR A 28 4.59 0.32 4.27
CA THR A 28 4.20 -0.28 5.54
C THR A 28 2.90 0.32 6.03
N ILE A 29 1.96 -0.54 6.41
CA ILE A 29 0.70 -0.10 6.99
C ILE A 29 0.98 0.49 8.38
N THR A 30 0.70 1.77 8.56
CA THR A 30 0.86 2.45 9.86
C THR A 30 -0.47 2.56 10.59
N ARG A 31 -1.60 2.62 9.87
CA ARG A 31 -2.94 2.75 10.48
C ARG A 31 -4.05 2.34 9.51
N VAL A 32 -5.20 1.91 10.04
CA VAL A 32 -6.47 1.85 9.29
C VAL A 32 -7.09 3.25 9.24
N TRP A 33 -7.53 3.69 8.06
CA TRP A 33 -8.21 4.98 7.89
C TRP A 33 -9.66 4.89 8.41
N HIS A 34 -10.29 6.04 8.66
CA HIS A 34 -11.58 6.11 9.35
C HIS A 34 -12.74 5.41 8.61
N ASP A 35 -12.61 5.13 7.31
CA ASP A 35 -13.64 4.49 6.50
C ASP A 35 -13.54 2.96 6.44
N GLY A 36 -12.48 2.37 7.01
CA GLY A 36 -12.26 0.92 7.00
C GLY A 36 -11.95 0.30 5.64
N VAL A 37 -11.82 1.12 4.58
CA VAL A 37 -11.49 0.69 3.21
C VAL A 37 -10.21 1.32 2.66
N ARG A 38 -9.59 2.21 3.45
CA ARG A 38 -8.26 2.77 3.20
C ARG A 38 -7.33 2.53 4.39
N TRP A 39 -6.04 2.52 4.11
CA TRP A 39 -4.97 2.41 5.08
C TRP A 39 -3.99 3.57 4.91
N MET A 40 -3.42 4.02 6.02
CA MET A 40 -2.26 4.90 6.04
C MET A 40 -1.04 4.05 5.76
N VAL A 41 -0.28 4.43 4.74
CA VAL A 41 0.89 3.71 4.26
C VAL A 41 2.07 4.66 4.24
N GLU A 42 3.16 4.23 4.85
CA GLU A 42 4.47 4.87 4.76
C GLU A 42 5.30 4.15 3.69
N TYR A 43 5.74 4.87 2.66
CA TYR A 43 6.52 4.27 1.58
C TYR A 43 8.01 4.43 1.82
N GLU A 44 8.74 3.31 1.71
CA GLU A 44 10.19 3.29 1.90
C GLU A 44 10.94 3.82 0.67
N TYR A 45 10.38 3.65 -0.55
CA TYR A 45 11.06 3.99 -1.81
C TYR A 45 10.13 4.50 -2.93
N GLY A 46 10.70 5.29 -3.85
CA GLY A 46 10.07 5.79 -5.07
C GLY A 46 9.42 7.18 -4.93
N ALA A 47 8.53 7.55 -5.87
CA ALA A 47 7.91 8.88 -5.95
C ALA A 47 7.07 9.30 -4.73
N LEU A 48 6.73 8.36 -3.85
CA LEU A 48 6.01 8.59 -2.59
C LEU A 48 6.89 8.38 -1.34
N ALA A 49 8.20 8.20 -1.50
CA ALA A 49 9.12 8.01 -0.37
C ALA A 49 8.99 9.15 0.64
N GLU A 50 9.14 8.81 1.92
CA GLU A 50 9.08 9.74 3.07
C GLU A 50 7.72 10.42 3.26
N ARG A 51 6.68 9.96 2.53
CA ARG A 51 5.30 10.44 2.69
C ARG A 51 4.43 9.35 3.29
N VAL A 52 3.66 9.74 4.30
CA VAL A 52 2.52 8.95 4.77
C VAL A 52 1.30 9.35 3.95
N THR A 53 0.73 8.41 3.20
CA THR A 53 -0.46 8.67 2.37
C THR A 53 -1.53 7.60 2.57
N THR A 54 -2.77 7.93 2.22
CA THR A 54 -3.85 6.94 2.23
C THR A 54 -3.85 6.11 0.96
N ALA A 55 -4.03 4.79 1.08
CA ALA A 55 -4.19 3.85 -0.03
C ALA A 55 -5.43 2.96 0.15
N PRO A 56 -6.25 2.75 -0.90
CA PRO A 56 -7.33 1.76 -0.88
C PRO A 56 -6.79 0.33 -0.73
N ALA A 57 -7.47 -0.53 0.03
CA ALA A 57 -7.05 -1.94 0.17
C ALA A 57 -6.93 -2.66 -1.18
N ALA A 58 -7.83 -2.37 -2.12
CA ALA A 58 -7.89 -3.01 -3.41
C ALA A 58 -6.67 -2.72 -4.31
N GLU A 59 -5.91 -1.66 -4.02
CA GLU A 59 -4.67 -1.31 -4.74
C GLU A 59 -3.42 -2.00 -4.14
N MET A 60 -3.59 -2.70 -3.02
CA MET A 60 -2.50 -3.26 -2.22
C MET A 60 -2.48 -4.78 -2.26
N TYR A 61 -1.28 -5.37 -2.25
CA TYR A 61 -1.10 -6.82 -2.36
C TYR A 61 0.26 -7.26 -1.78
N ARG A 62 0.34 -8.50 -1.28
CA ARG A 62 1.53 -9.04 -0.58
C ARG A 62 2.67 -9.42 -1.54
N GLU A 63 2.33 -10.06 -2.65
CA GLU A 63 3.31 -10.57 -3.59
C GLU A 63 3.77 -9.46 -4.52
N GLY A 64 4.95 -8.90 -4.26
CA GLY A 64 5.54 -7.88 -5.12
C GLY A 64 5.66 -8.32 -6.58
N PRO A 65 5.82 -7.36 -7.52
CA PRO A 65 6.10 -7.72 -8.91
C PRO A 65 7.33 -8.64 -8.97
N MET A 66 7.18 -9.84 -9.54
CA MET A 66 8.27 -10.81 -9.70
C MET A 66 9.45 -10.25 -10.52
N THR A 67 9.18 -9.25 -11.35
CA THR A 67 10.21 -8.45 -12.02
C THR A 67 10.65 -7.33 -11.08
N ARG A 68 11.88 -7.45 -10.57
CA ARG A 68 12.60 -6.46 -9.75
C ARG A 68 12.19 -5.00 -10.06
N PRO A 69 12.04 -4.13 -9.04
CA PRO A 69 11.96 -2.70 -9.29
C PRO A 69 13.25 -2.23 -9.96
N VAL A 70 13.13 -1.47 -11.04
CA VAL A 70 14.18 -0.57 -11.54
C VAL A 70 14.19 0.70 -10.71
#